data_AF-A0AAF0XUF6-F1
#
_entry.id   AF-A0AAF0XUF6-F1
#
_cell.length_a   1.000
_cell.length_b   1.000
_cell.length_c   1.000
_cell.angle_alpha   90.00
_cell.angle_beta   90.00
_cell.angle_gamma   90.00
#
_symmetry.space_group_name_H-M   'P 1'
#
loop_
_entity.id
_entity.type
_entity.pdbx_description
1 polymer ?
#
loop_
_entity_poly.entity_id
_entity_poly.type
_entity_poly.pdbx_seq_one_letter_code
_entity_poly.pdbx_strand_id
1 'polypeptide(L)'
;MFEKTISFQAQHNNKQLQYLLGGPASYVISYKRCRVNGYSFNLGKSNSGILVKGSCYGDSGSNYYGSLLEILKITYGGGNQVFLMKCHWYDHVRGVKKDKNGVLLIESY
;
A
#
# COMPACT_ATOMS: atom_id res chain seq x y z
N MET A 1 1.38 14.91 -19.17
CA MET A 1 0.08 15.39 -18.67
C MET A 1 -0.98 14.49 -19.29
N PHE A 2 -1.58 13.61 -18.52
CA PHE A 2 -2.69 12.76 -18.99
C PHE A 2 -3.94 13.18 -18.22
N GLU A 3 -4.69 14.13 -18.78
CA GLU A 3 -6.03 14.41 -18.30
C GLU A 3 -7.00 13.51 -19.05
N LYS A 4 -7.52 12.50 -18.35
CA LYS A 4 -8.68 11.74 -18.80
C LYS A 4 -9.86 12.29 -18.02
N THR A 5 -10.59 13.22 -18.62
CA THR A 5 -11.80 13.80 -18.04
C THR A 5 -12.91 12.76 -18.09
N ILE A 6 -13.14 12.08 -16.96
CA ILE A 6 -14.33 11.25 -16.77
C ILE A 6 -15.47 12.19 -16.36
N SER A 7 -16.39 12.48 -17.29
CA SER A 7 -17.62 13.19 -16.96
C SER A 7 -18.55 12.26 -16.19
N PHE A 8 -18.59 12.41 -14.87
CA PHE A 8 -19.49 11.65 -14.01
C PHE A 8 -20.75 12.49 -13.73
N GLN A 9 -21.89 12.09 -14.29
CA GLN A 9 -23.18 12.64 -13.85
C GLN A 9 -23.56 12.00 -12.50
N ALA A 10 -23.00 12.50 -11.40
CA ALA A 10 -23.41 12.12 -10.04
C ALA A 10 -24.71 12.84 -9.68
N GLN A 11 -25.83 12.14 -9.75
CA GLN A 11 -27.11 12.60 -9.21
C GLN A 11 -27.21 12.47 -7.67
N HIS A 12 -26.10 12.61 -6.93
CA HIS A 12 -26.09 12.62 -5.46
C HIS A 12 -24.93 13.48 -4.95
N ASN A 13 -25.25 14.49 -4.13
CA ASN A 13 -24.31 15.43 -3.50
C ASN A 13 -23.42 14.75 -2.44
N ASN A 14 -22.57 13.81 -2.85
CA ASN A 14 -21.65 13.11 -1.94
C ASN A 14 -20.42 13.99 -1.68
N LYS A 15 -20.46 14.77 -0.60
CA LYS A 15 -19.35 15.64 -0.17
C LYS A 15 -18.03 14.88 0.02
N GLN A 16 -18.07 13.62 0.46
CA GLN A 16 -16.87 12.81 0.63
C GLN A 16 -16.22 12.49 -0.71
N LEU A 17 -17.02 12.15 -1.73
CA LEU A 17 -16.52 11.96 -3.08
C LEU A 17 -15.89 13.24 -3.63
N GLN A 18 -16.51 14.40 -3.40
CA GLN A 18 -15.93 15.69 -3.83
C GLN A 18 -14.58 15.98 -3.18
N TYR A 19 -14.43 15.65 -1.88
CA TYR A 19 -13.13 15.79 -1.20
C TYR A 19 -12.04 14.87 -1.75
N LEU A 20 -12.40 13.67 -2.21
CA LEU A 20 -11.45 12.75 -2.83
C LEU A 20 -11.07 13.21 -4.25
N LEU A 21 -12.04 13.69 -5.03
CA LEU A 21 -11.83 14.24 -6.38
C LEU A 21 -10.94 15.50 -6.36
N GLY A 22 -10.99 16.29 -5.29
CA GLY A 22 -10.11 17.44 -5.09
C GLY A 22 -8.62 17.08 -4.93
N GLY A 23 -8.30 15.79 -4.82
CA GLY A 23 -6.93 15.31 -4.68
C GLY A 23 -6.38 15.44 -3.26
N PRO A 24 -5.15 14.94 -3.05
CA PRO A 24 -4.49 15.03 -1.76
C PRO A 24 -4.02 16.45 -1.48
N ALA A 25 -3.79 16.74 -0.20
CA ALA A 25 -3.05 17.92 0.22
C ALA A 25 -1.68 17.98 -0.48
N SER A 26 -1.17 19.19 -0.69
CA SER A 26 0.12 19.44 -1.34
C SER A 26 1.34 19.00 -0.52
N TYR A 27 1.11 18.42 0.66
CA TYR A 27 2.15 17.88 1.54
C TYR A 27 1.81 16.46 1.97
N VAL A 28 2.85 15.73 2.36
CA VAL A 28 2.77 14.40 2.97
C VAL A 28 3.53 14.41 4.29
N ILE A 29 3.13 13.54 5.22
CA ILE A 29 3.86 13.36 6.47
C ILE A 29 4.51 11.98 6.45
N SER A 30 5.84 11.94 6.59
CA SER A 30 6.60 10.69 6.71
C SER A 30 6.66 10.24 8.16
N TYR A 31 6.44 8.95 8.41
CA TYR A 31 6.42 8.34 9.72
C TYR A 31 7.43 7.20 9.81
N LYS A 32 8.08 7.05 10.96
CA LYS A 32 8.89 5.85 11.28
C LYS A 32 8.06 4.63 11.64
N ARG A 33 6.79 4.83 12.02
CA ARG A 33 5.85 3.80 12.47
C ARG A 33 4.42 4.20 12.16
N CYS A 34 3.57 3.25 11.79
CA CYS A 34 2.12 3.45 11.79
C CYS A 34 1.39 2.24 12.40
N ARG A 35 0.17 2.48 12.89
CA ARG A 35 -0.74 1.43 13.34
C ARG A 35 -2.04 1.53 12.53
N VAL A 36 -2.41 0.46 11.84
CA VAL A 36 -3.61 0.41 10.98
C VAL A 36 -4.35 -0.88 11.29
N ASN A 37 -5.64 -0.79 11.62
CA ASN A 37 -6.51 -1.93 11.89
C ASN A 37 -5.92 -2.97 12.88
N GLY A 38 -5.22 -2.50 13.92
CA GLY A 38 -4.59 -3.35 14.93
C GLY A 38 -3.17 -3.83 14.61
N TYR A 39 -2.70 -3.66 13.38
CA TYR A 39 -1.33 -4.02 12.94
C TYR A 39 -0.37 -2.84 13.10
N SER A 40 0.88 -3.11 13.49
CA SER A 40 1.91 -2.10 13.67
C SER A 40 3.05 -2.31 12.67
N PHE A 41 3.35 -1.27 11.88
CA PHE A 41 4.43 -1.27 10.90
C PHE A 41 5.56 -0.35 11.36
N ASN A 42 6.81 -0.78 11.21
CA ASN A 42 7.99 -0.10 11.74
C ASN A 42 9.14 -0.08 10.73
N LEU A 43 9.75 1.09 10.56
CA LEU A 43 10.98 1.25 9.78
C LEU A 43 12.22 0.92 10.63
N GLY A 44 13.23 0.31 10.00
CA GLY A 44 14.59 0.20 10.55
C GLY A 44 14.90 -1.01 11.45
N LYS A 45 14.06 -2.04 11.52
CA LYS A 45 14.37 -3.30 12.25
C LYS A 45 14.21 -4.54 11.36
N SER A 46 14.71 -5.68 11.84
CA SER A 46 14.63 -7.04 11.28
C SER A 46 13.20 -7.53 10.92
N ASN A 47 12.18 -6.70 11.14
CA ASN A 47 10.76 -6.98 10.91
C ASN A 47 10.10 -5.89 10.02
N SER A 48 10.85 -5.30 9.09
CA SER A 48 10.31 -4.37 8.08
C SER A 48 9.66 -5.10 6.89
N GLY A 49 9.59 -6.43 6.93
CA GLY A 49 8.94 -7.23 5.90
C GLY A 49 7.44 -6.93 5.80
N ILE A 50 6.97 -6.79 4.55
CA ILE A 50 5.58 -6.60 4.18
C ILE A 50 5.16 -7.78 3.30
N LEU A 51 3.99 -8.34 3.58
CA LEU A 51 3.31 -9.33 2.77
C LEU A 51 1.98 -8.74 2.28
N VAL A 52 1.80 -8.72 0.96
CA VAL A 52 0.50 -8.50 0.34
C VAL A 52 0.02 -9.83 -0.24
N LYS A 53 -1.10 -10.33 0.28
CA LYS A 53 -1.69 -11.57 -0.21
C LYS A 53 -2.33 -11.34 -1.58
N GLY A 54 -1.90 -12.11 -2.58
CA GLY A 54 -2.47 -12.01 -3.94
C GLY A 54 -3.92 -12.47 -4.02
N SER A 55 -4.34 -13.38 -3.13
CA SER A 55 -5.68 -13.97 -3.10
C SER A 55 -6.82 -12.99 -2.76
N CYS A 56 -6.50 -11.72 -2.49
CA CYS A 56 -7.51 -10.72 -2.16
C CYS A 56 -8.19 -10.11 -3.40
N TYR A 57 -7.61 -10.26 -4.61
CA TYR A 57 -8.16 -9.72 -5.86
C TYR A 57 -7.81 -10.61 -7.07
N GLY A 58 -8.62 -11.65 -7.33
CA GLY A 58 -8.51 -12.50 -8.52
C GLY A 58 -7.46 -13.62 -8.41
N ASP A 59 -7.70 -14.71 -9.15
CA ASP A 59 -7.06 -16.03 -9.00
C ASP A 59 -5.54 -16.12 -9.32
N SER A 60 -4.82 -14.99 -9.40
CA SER A 60 -3.36 -15.02 -9.51
C SER A 60 -2.75 -15.22 -8.10
N GLY A 61 -2.66 -16.48 -7.69
CA GLY A 61 -2.30 -16.96 -6.35
C GLY A 61 -0.88 -16.67 -5.83
N SER A 62 -0.20 -15.63 -6.30
CA SER A 62 1.14 -15.27 -5.82
C SER A 62 1.09 -14.16 -4.78
N ASN A 63 1.72 -14.42 -3.64
CA ASN A 63 1.94 -13.42 -2.60
C ASN A 63 3.10 -12.49 -2.99
N TYR A 64 3.00 -11.22 -2.60
CA TYR A 64 4.05 -10.22 -2.82
C TYR A 64 4.75 -9.92 -1.51
N TYR A 65 6.07 -10.01 -1.52
CA TYR A 65 6.92 -9.76 -0.37
C TYR A 65 7.77 -8.52 -0.64
N GLY A 66 7.98 -7.69 0.37
CA GLY A 66 8.85 -6.53 0.26
C GLY A 66 9.40 -6.06 1.59
N SER A 67 10.42 -5.22 1.55
CA SER A 67 10.98 -4.52 2.71
C SER A 67 10.47 -3.09 2.74
N LEU A 68 9.87 -2.68 3.86
CA LEU A 68 9.35 -1.34 4.07
C LEU A 68 10.50 -0.31 4.10
N LEU A 69 10.43 0.67 3.22
CA LEU A 69 11.40 1.77 3.07
C LEU A 69 10.87 3.09 3.62
N GLU A 70 9.57 3.33 3.51
CA GLU A 70 8.95 4.55 4.02
C GLU A 70 7.45 4.36 4.28
N ILE A 71 6.92 5.05 5.28
CA ILE A 71 5.48 5.17 5.53
C ILE A 71 5.09 6.63 5.38
N LEU A 72 4.21 6.92 4.43
CA LEU A 72 3.66 8.25 4.19
C LEU A 72 2.19 8.28 4.60
N LYS A 73 1.78 9.38 5.23
CA LYS A 73 0.37 9.72 5.42
C LYS A 73 -0.01 10.79 4.41
N ILE A 74 -1.02 10.48 3.62
CA ILE A 74 -1.61 11.37 2.62
C ILE A 74 -2.98 11.77 3.14
N THR A 75 -3.25 13.08 3.19
CA THR A 75 -4.52 13.65 3.65
C THR A 75 -5.28 14.21 2.46
N TYR A 76 -6.59 14.01 2.44
CA TYR A 76 -7.54 14.59 1.50
C TYR A 76 -8.52 15.50 2.25
N GLY A 77 -9.36 16.22 1.53
CA GLY A 77 -10.43 17.02 2.14
C GLY A 77 -11.37 16.18 3.03
N GLY A 78 -12.09 16.84 3.93
CA GLY A 78 -13.09 16.18 4.78
C GLY A 78 -12.52 15.20 5.81
N GLY A 79 -11.22 15.26 6.09
CA GLY A 79 -10.56 14.39 7.07
C GLY A 79 -10.17 13.00 6.54
N ASN A 80 -10.37 12.74 5.24
CA ASN A 80 -9.97 11.50 4.60
C ASN A 80 -8.44 11.34 4.62
N GLN A 81 -7.96 10.16 4.97
CA GLN A 81 -6.53 9.88 5.12
C GLN A 81 -6.20 8.47 4.63
N VAL A 82 -5.05 8.33 3.98
CA VAL A 82 -4.51 7.02 3.60
C VAL A 82 -3.05 6.94 4.02
N PHE A 83 -2.61 5.72 4.37
CA PHE A 83 -1.20 5.41 4.56
C PHE A 83 -0.67 4.76 3.29
N LEU A 84 0.35 5.36 2.69
CA LEU A 84 1.09 4.78 1.58
C LEU A 84 2.40 4.20 2.11
N MET A 85 2.66 2.94 1.79
CA MET A 85 3.86 2.23 2.23
C MET A 85 4.76 2.00 1.01
N LYS A 86 5.91 2.66 0.99
CA LYS A 86 6.93 2.45 -0.03
C LYS A 86 7.76 1.25 0.37
N CYS A 87 7.87 0.26 -0.51
CA CYS A 87 8.63 -0.96 -0.26
C CYS A 87 9.65 -1.21 -1.38
N HIS A 88 10.76 -1.85 -1.02
CA HIS A 88 11.56 -2.61 -1.97
C HIS A 88 10.87 -3.97 -2.16
N TRP A 89 10.30 -4.21 -3.33
CA TRP A 89 9.58 -5.44 -3.62
C TRP A 89 10.50 -6.50 -4.20
N TYR A 90 10.36 -7.74 -3.72
CA TYR A 90 11.08 -8.89 -4.26
C TYR A 90 10.29 -9.51 -5.42
N ASP A 91 11.00 -10.19 -6.32
CA ASP A 91 10.38 -10.94 -7.41
C ASP A 91 9.47 -12.03 -6.83
N HIS A 92 8.17 -11.93 -7.07
CA HIS A 92 7.17 -12.83 -6.48
C HIS A 92 7.17 -14.25 -7.07
N VAL A 93 7.89 -14.47 -8.18
CA VAL A 93 8.04 -15.78 -8.84
C VAL A 93 9.39 -16.39 -8.53
N ARG A 94 10.47 -15.62 -8.71
CA ARG A 94 11.85 -16.09 -8.59
C ARG A 94 12.43 -15.87 -7.20
N GLY A 95 11.99 -14.82 -6.51
CA GLY A 95 12.52 -14.40 -5.21
C GLY A 95 11.90 -15.13 -4.02
N VAL A 96 11.00 -16.08 -4.26
CA VAL A 96 10.30 -16.83 -3.21
C VAL A 96 10.60 -18.32 -3.35
N LYS A 97 11.30 -18.89 -2.37
CA LYS A 97 11.54 -20.34 -2.28
C LYS A 97 10.87 -20.89 -1.03
N LYS A 98 10.21 -22.04 -1.14
CA LYS A 98 9.63 -22.74 0.00
C LYS A 98 10.50 -23.93 0.35
N ASP A 99 10.92 -24.01 1.61
CA ASP A 99 11.68 -25.17 2.09
C ASP A 99 10.75 -26.36 2.40
N LYS A 100 11.36 -27.51 2.74
CA LYS A 100 10.65 -28.75 3.09
C LYS A 100 9.75 -28.64 4.33
N ASN A 101 10.00 -27.66 5.21
CA ASN A 101 9.23 -27.42 6.42
C ASN A 101 8.11 -26.39 6.19
N GLY A 102 8.02 -25.82 4.98
CA GLY A 102 7.07 -24.80 4.61
C GLY A 102 7.46 -23.37 4.97
N VAL A 103 8.71 -23.15 5.39
CA VAL A 103 9.28 -21.82 5.59
C VAL A 103 9.57 -21.19 4.24
N LEU A 104 9.27 -19.89 4.10
CA LEU A 104 9.55 -19.12 2.91
C LEU A 104 10.88 -18.38 3.06
N LEU A 105 11.78 -18.59 2.10
CA LEU A 105 13.01 -17.84 1.91
C LEU A 105 12.77 -16.79 0.82
N ILE A 106 13.06 -15.55 1.17
CA ILE A 106 12.91 -14.40 0.27
C ILE A 106 14.31 -13.88 -0.09
N GLU A 107 14.66 -13.93 -1.37
CA GLU A 107 15.99 -13.56 -1.87
C GLU A 107 15.90 -12.34 -2.80
N SER A 108 16.83 -11.39 -2.62
CA SER A 108 17.12 -10.34 -3.59
C SER A 108 18.11 -10.87 -4.64
N TYR A 109 17.78 -10.72 -5.92
CA TYR A 109 18.70 -10.97 -7.03
C TYR A 109 19.44 -9.69 -7.43
#